data_AF-A0A961LZJ1-F1
#
_entry.id   AF-A0A961LZJ1-F1
#
_cell.length_a   1.000
_cell.length_b   1.000
_cell.length_c   1.000
_cell.angle_alpha   90.00
_cell.angle_beta   90.00
_cell.angle_gamma   90.00
#
_symmetry.space_group_name_H-M   'P 1'
#
loop_
_entity.id
_entity.type
_entity.pdbx_description
1 polymer ?
#
loop_
_entity_poly.entity_id
_entity_poly.type
_entity_poly.pdbx_seq_one_letter_code
_entity_poly.pdbx_strand_id
1 'polypeptide(L)'
;MRAALAIALLLLAPAARAQSLYDGAWTFLGIASCNPASDAVVRIQGNRMRYWESGCELSNPVPVNGLDATLYDARCSGEGEEWQTRMMLMLTPEGTLLHVNRYNAQVLTACPGGTTDQYSPTK
;
A
#
# COMPACT_ATOMS: atom_id res chain seq x y z
N MET A 1 -10.87 30.42 -31.61
CA MET A 1 -9.77 29.81 -30.83
C MET A 1 -10.11 29.82 -29.33
N ARG A 2 -11.11 29.05 -28.89
CA ARG A 2 -11.49 28.96 -27.45
C ARG A 2 -11.95 27.55 -27.02
N ALA A 3 -12.22 26.65 -27.97
CA ALA A 3 -12.71 25.31 -27.69
C ALA A 3 -11.61 24.23 -27.53
N ALA A 4 -10.33 24.56 -27.78
CA ALA A 4 -9.24 23.58 -27.78
C ALA A 4 -8.63 23.30 -26.38
N LEU A 5 -8.94 24.11 -25.37
CA LEU A 5 -8.29 24.01 -24.05
C LEU A 5 -8.96 23.02 -23.08
N ALA A 6 -10.18 22.54 -23.37
CA ALA A 6 -10.97 21.76 -22.43
C ALA A 6 -10.70 20.24 -22.44
N ILE A 7 -10.02 19.71 -23.46
CA ILE A 7 -9.84 18.25 -23.63
C ILE A 7 -8.57 17.73 -22.94
N ALA A 8 -7.62 18.60 -22.58
CA ALA A 8 -6.33 18.19 -22.02
C ALA A 8 -6.36 17.75 -20.54
N LEU A 9 -7.42 18.04 -19.78
CA LEU A 9 -7.47 17.76 -18.33
C LEU A 9 -7.90 16.33 -17.95
N LEU A 10 -8.35 15.49 -18.89
CA LEU A 10 -8.89 14.15 -18.60
C LEU A 10 -7.84 13.03 -18.58
N LEU A 11 -6.58 13.31 -18.93
CA LEU A 11 -5.53 12.29 -19.07
C LEU A 11 -4.70 12.02 -17.79
N LEU A 12 -4.95 12.75 -16.69
CA LEU A 12 -4.19 12.62 -15.43
C LEU A 12 -4.82 11.66 -14.40
N ALA A 13 -5.97 11.05 -14.69
CA ALA A 13 -6.73 10.26 -13.72
C ALA A 13 -6.18 8.85 -13.36
N PRO A 14 -5.39 8.11 -14.17
CA PRO A 14 -5.13 6.70 -13.85
C PRO A 14 -4.17 6.50 -12.66
N ALA A 15 -3.22 7.42 -12.43
CA ALA A 15 -2.23 7.26 -11.35
C ALA A 15 -2.85 7.36 -9.94
N ALA A 16 -3.86 8.21 -9.76
CA ALA A 16 -4.49 8.41 -8.45
C ALA A 16 -5.33 7.22 -8.00
N ARG A 17 -5.94 6.46 -8.92
CA ARG A 17 -6.78 5.29 -8.56
C ARG A 17 -5.98 4.07 -8.15
N ALA A 18 -4.76 3.90 -8.68
CA ALA A 18 -3.87 2.81 -8.27
C ALA A 18 -3.46 2.96 -6.80
N GLN A 19 -3.25 4.20 -6.35
CA GLN A 19 -2.72 4.49 -5.02
C GLN A 19 -3.71 4.18 -3.88
N SER A 20 -5.02 4.31 -4.09
CA SER A 20 -6.00 4.04 -3.02
C SER A 20 -6.59 2.63 -3.04
N LEU A 21 -6.22 1.78 -4.01
CA LEU A 21 -6.83 0.45 -4.18
C LEU A 21 -6.54 -0.46 -2.98
N TYR A 22 -5.37 -0.31 -2.37
CA TYR A 22 -4.89 -1.16 -1.30
C TYR A 22 -5.07 -0.54 0.09
N ASP A 23 -5.77 0.60 0.18
CA ASP A 23 -6.01 1.32 1.42
C ASP A 23 -6.68 0.40 2.45
N GLY A 24 -6.05 0.28 3.62
CA GLY A 24 -6.55 -0.58 4.69
C GLY A 24 -5.52 -0.84 5.77
N ALA A 25 -5.94 -1.55 6.81
CA ALA A 25 -5.06 -2.20 7.75
C ALA A 25 -5.09 -3.71 7.49
N TRP A 26 -3.92 -4.33 7.48
CA TRP A 26 -3.71 -5.71 7.05
C TRP A 26 -2.83 -6.43 8.06
N THR A 27 -3.08 -7.70 8.35
CA THR A 27 -2.26 -8.46 9.31
C THR A 27 -1.79 -9.82 8.80
N PHE A 28 -0.60 -10.24 9.22
CA PHE A 28 -0.01 -11.54 8.88
C PHE A 28 -0.12 -12.60 9.99
N LEU A 29 -0.66 -12.28 11.18
CA LEU A 29 -0.86 -13.22 12.29
C LEU A 29 -2.34 -13.58 12.55
N GLY A 30 -3.26 -13.04 11.75
CA GLY A 30 -4.71 -13.26 11.85
C GLY A 30 -5.46 -12.15 12.59
N ILE A 31 -6.79 -12.11 12.44
CA ILE A 31 -7.64 -10.96 12.81
C ILE A 31 -7.61 -10.59 14.30
N ALA A 32 -7.33 -11.53 15.20
CA ALA A 32 -7.15 -11.26 16.63
C ALA A 32 -5.94 -10.34 16.91
N SER A 33 -5.00 -10.26 15.97
CA SER A 33 -3.80 -9.41 16.05
C SER A 33 -4.04 -7.99 15.52
N CYS A 34 -5.27 -7.64 15.12
CA CYS A 34 -5.64 -6.32 14.59
C CYS A 34 -5.70 -5.22 15.67
N ASN A 35 -4.66 -5.15 16.50
CA ASN A 35 -4.40 -4.07 17.43
C ASN A 35 -3.53 -3.00 16.72
N PRO A 36 -3.86 -1.70 16.83
CA PRO A 36 -3.00 -0.64 16.32
C PRO A 36 -1.55 -0.66 16.77
N ALA A 37 -1.29 -1.19 17.97
CA ALA A 37 0.04 -1.33 18.53
C ALA A 37 0.77 -2.62 18.15
N SER A 38 0.24 -3.42 17.22
CA SER A 38 0.86 -4.68 16.83
C SER A 38 1.83 -4.50 15.65
N ASP A 39 3.03 -5.05 15.80
CA ASP A 39 4.01 -5.24 14.72
C ASP A 39 3.47 -6.10 13.57
N ALA A 40 2.39 -6.84 13.83
CA ALA A 40 1.74 -7.69 12.87
C ALA A 40 0.85 -6.93 11.87
N VAL A 41 0.63 -5.62 12.07
CA VAL A 41 -0.30 -4.82 11.27
C VAL A 41 0.45 -3.88 10.34
N VAL A 42 0.14 -4.01 9.04
CA VAL A 42 0.58 -3.11 7.98
C VAL A 42 -0.57 -2.18 7.63
N ARG A 43 -0.31 -0.86 7.56
CA ARG A 43 -1.28 0.15 7.14
C ARG A 43 -0.92 0.70 5.78
N ILE A 44 -1.88 0.75 4.88
CA ILE A 44 -1.71 1.38 3.57
C ILE A 44 -2.70 2.53 3.47
N GLN A 45 -2.20 3.71 3.15
CA GLN A 45 -3.01 4.90 2.90
C GLN A 45 -2.38 5.69 1.74
N GLY A 46 -3.06 5.65 0.59
CA GLY A 46 -2.54 6.16 -0.67
C GLY A 46 -1.18 5.53 -0.98
N ASN A 47 -0.15 6.38 -1.10
CA ASN A 47 1.19 5.94 -1.45
C ASN A 47 2.08 5.61 -0.24
N ARG A 48 1.52 5.47 0.96
CA ARG A 48 2.30 5.17 2.17
C ARG A 48 1.91 3.82 2.74
N MET A 49 2.92 2.98 2.96
CA MET A 49 2.81 1.73 3.70
C MET A 49 3.54 1.90 5.04
N ARG A 50 2.87 1.68 6.17
CA ARG A 50 3.46 1.81 7.51
C ARG A 50 3.37 0.48 8.26
N TYR A 51 4.49 0.13 8.87
CA TYR A 51 4.63 -0.89 9.91
C TYR A 51 4.77 -0.17 11.26
N TRP A 52 5.05 -0.91 12.33
CA TRP A 52 5.29 -0.33 13.64
C TRP A 52 6.57 0.53 13.67
N GLU A 53 7.71 -0.05 13.26
CA GLU A 53 9.04 0.58 13.32
C GLU A 53 9.58 1.04 11.96
N SER A 54 8.86 0.76 10.88
CA SER A 54 9.29 1.10 9.53
C SER A 54 8.15 1.59 8.65
N GLY A 55 8.50 2.22 7.54
CA GLY A 55 7.52 2.65 6.54
C GLY A 55 8.15 2.76 5.17
N CYS A 56 7.30 2.72 4.14
CA CYS A 56 7.67 2.84 2.75
C CYS A 56 6.80 3.87 2.04
N GLU A 57 7.42 4.71 1.21
CA GLU A 57 6.76 5.50 0.19
C GLU A 57 6.74 4.73 -1.13
N LEU A 58 5.54 4.52 -1.65
CA LEU A 58 5.25 3.78 -2.87
C LEU A 58 5.19 4.74 -4.06
N SER A 59 5.83 4.37 -5.16
CA SER A 59 5.89 5.17 -6.37
C SER A 59 5.89 4.29 -7.62
N ASN A 60 5.73 4.92 -8.78
CA ASN A 60 5.77 4.24 -10.08
C ASN A 60 4.84 3.00 -10.16
N PRO A 61 3.52 3.17 -10.00
CA PRO A 61 2.57 2.05 -10.12
C PRO A 61 2.64 1.46 -11.52
N VAL A 62 3.00 0.18 -11.62
CA VAL A 62 3.01 -0.58 -12.87
C VAL A 62 2.04 -1.75 -12.76
N PRO A 63 0.96 -1.79 -13.56
CA PRO A 63 0.04 -2.92 -13.55
C PRO A 63 0.76 -4.20 -14.03
N VAL A 64 0.39 -5.33 -13.44
CA VAL A 64 0.92 -6.64 -13.85
C VAL A 64 -0.02 -7.23 -14.89
N ASN A 65 0.51 -7.53 -16.08
CA ASN A 65 -0.31 -8.05 -17.18
C ASN A 65 -1.01 -9.36 -16.78
N GLY A 66 -2.34 -9.39 -16.95
CA GLY A 66 -3.16 -10.56 -16.66
C GLY A 66 -3.47 -10.79 -15.18
N LEU A 67 -3.11 -9.85 -14.29
CA LEU A 67 -3.40 -9.93 -12.85
C LEU A 67 -3.94 -8.59 -12.34
N ASP A 68 -4.85 -8.64 -11.35
CA ASP A 68 -5.31 -7.46 -10.60
C ASP A 68 -4.26 -7.02 -9.55
N ALA A 69 -3.01 -6.90 -10.00
CA ALA A 69 -1.84 -6.63 -9.19
C ALA A 69 -1.09 -5.40 -9.69
N THR A 70 -0.47 -4.67 -8.77
CA THR A 70 0.35 -3.49 -9.05
C THR A 70 1.74 -3.68 -8.46
N LEU A 71 2.77 -3.44 -9.29
CA LEU A 71 4.15 -3.30 -8.84
C LEU A 71 4.42 -1.84 -8.46
N TYR A 72 5.16 -1.64 -7.38
CA TYR A 72 5.62 -0.35 -6.90
C TYR A 72 7.12 -0.37 -6.69
N ASP A 73 7.78 0.75 -6.99
CA ASP A 73 9.08 1.06 -6.44
C ASP A 73 8.86 1.66 -5.04
N ALA A 74 9.46 1.03 -4.03
CA ALA A 74 9.27 1.37 -2.63
C ALA A 74 10.58 1.89 -2.02
N ARG A 75 10.54 3.13 -1.52
CA ARG A 75 11.61 3.71 -0.70
C ARG A 75 11.20 3.57 0.75
N CYS A 76 11.96 2.80 1.51
CA CYS A 76 11.64 2.44 2.88
C CYS A 76 12.68 2.97 3.86
N SER A 77 12.23 3.21 5.09
CA SER A 77 13.06 3.62 6.22
C SER A 77 12.56 2.97 7.51
N GLY A 78 13.48 2.63 8.41
CA GLY A 78 13.18 2.05 9.72
C GLY A 78 14.47 1.72 10.46
N GLU A 79 14.47 1.81 11.80
CA GLU A 79 15.64 1.48 12.63
C GLU A 79 16.94 2.23 12.24
N GLY A 80 16.81 3.46 11.71
CA GLY A 80 17.96 4.28 11.28
C GLY A 80 18.54 3.93 9.91
N GLU A 81 17.96 2.96 9.21
CA GLU A 81 18.39 2.52 7.88
C GLU A 81 17.40 2.95 6.79
N GLU A 82 17.91 3.18 5.58
CA GLU A 82 17.12 3.40 4.37
C GLU A 82 17.42 2.35 3.31
N TRP A 83 16.38 1.86 2.64
CA TRP A 83 16.54 0.91 1.56
C TRP A 83 15.50 1.10 0.46
N GLN A 84 15.79 0.55 -0.71
CA GLN A 84 14.87 0.51 -1.83
C GLN A 84 14.56 -0.92 -2.20
N THR A 85 13.30 -1.18 -2.52
CA THR A 85 12.86 -2.49 -2.99
C THR A 85 11.74 -2.33 -4.02
N ARG A 86 11.46 -3.41 -4.73
CA ARG A 86 10.27 -3.51 -5.57
C ARG A 86 9.28 -4.44 -4.88
N MET A 87 8.03 -4.00 -4.79
CA MET A 87 6.97 -4.80 -4.18
C MET A 87 5.76 -4.89 -5.10
N MET A 88 5.05 -6.02 -5.02
CA MET A 88 3.78 -6.25 -5.67
C MET A 88 2.68 -6.30 -4.62
N LEU A 89 1.57 -5.62 -4.90
CA LEU A 89 0.34 -5.68 -4.13
C LEU A 89 -0.79 -6.20 -5.00
N MET A 90 -1.62 -7.10 -4.47
CA MET A 90 -2.80 -7.64 -5.13
C MET A 90 -3.88 -7.94 -4.11
N LEU A 91 -5.12 -7.53 -4.39
CA LEU A 91 -6.27 -8.01 -3.63
C LEU A 91 -6.67 -9.37 -4.17
N THR A 92 -6.81 -10.36 -3.29
CA THR A 92 -7.34 -11.68 -3.69
C THR A 92 -8.87 -11.64 -3.76
N PRO A 93 -9.52 -12.57 -4.47
CA PRO A 93 -10.98 -12.68 -4.49
C PRO A 93 -11.62 -12.81 -3.10
N GLU A 94 -10.87 -13.34 -2.13
CA GLU A 94 -11.29 -13.51 -0.73
C GLU A 94 -11.14 -12.23 0.12
N GLY A 95 -10.70 -11.13 -0.48
CA GLY A 95 -10.51 -9.85 0.22
C GLY A 95 -9.25 -9.81 1.09
N THR A 96 -8.26 -10.64 0.80
CA THR A 96 -6.93 -10.58 1.44
C THR A 96 -5.95 -9.80 0.57
N LEU A 97 -4.87 -9.29 1.17
CA LEU A 97 -3.81 -8.61 0.45
C LEU A 97 -2.62 -9.56 0.26
N LEU A 98 -2.31 -9.89 -1.00
CA LEU A 98 -1.04 -10.50 -1.35
C LEU A 98 0.03 -9.41 -1.45
N HIS A 99 1.05 -9.48 -0.61
CA HIS A 99 2.23 -8.61 -0.60
C HIS A 99 3.47 -9.44 -0.93
N VAL A 100 4.16 -9.07 -2.00
CA VAL A 100 5.39 -9.76 -2.44
C VAL A 100 6.50 -8.74 -2.59
N ASN A 101 7.70 -9.07 -2.11
CA ASN A 101 8.92 -8.32 -2.40
C ASN A 101 10.08 -9.30 -2.65
N ARG A 102 11.30 -8.79 -2.82
CA ARG A 102 12.49 -9.61 -3.10
C ARG A 102 12.71 -10.75 -2.10
N TYR A 103 12.34 -10.57 -0.84
CA TYR A 103 12.71 -11.45 0.27
C TYR A 103 11.53 -12.28 0.80
N ASN A 104 10.30 -11.90 0.46
CA ASN A 104 9.12 -12.45 1.12
C ASN A 104 7.87 -12.39 0.22
N ALA A 105 6.95 -13.32 0.45
CA ALA A 105 5.59 -13.33 -0.11
C ALA A 105 4.59 -13.68 1.00
N GLN A 106 3.65 -12.79 1.27
CA GLN A 106 2.68 -12.93 2.36
C GLN A 106 1.26 -12.68 1.87
N VAL A 107 0.33 -13.44 2.41
CA VAL A 107 -1.11 -13.15 2.34
C VAL A 107 -1.51 -12.53 3.67
N LEU A 108 -2.07 -11.32 3.62
CA LEU A 108 -2.46 -10.55 4.79
C LEU A 108 -3.98 -10.46 4.88
N THR A 109 -4.52 -10.75 6.05
CA THR A 109 -5.95 -10.63 6.34
C THR A 109 -6.31 -9.16 6.61
N ALA A 110 -7.44 -8.70 6.09
CA ALA A 110 -7.95 -7.36 6.40
C ALA A 110 -8.30 -7.23 7.89
N CYS A 111 -7.91 -6.11 8.50
CA CYS A 111 -8.31 -5.76 9.85
C CYS A 111 -9.64 -4.98 9.86
N PRO A 112 -10.55 -5.28 10.81
CA PRO A 112 -11.76 -4.48 11.02
C PRO A 112 -11.41 -3.01 11.30
N GLY A 113 -12.22 -2.07 10.77
CA GLY A 113 -12.02 -0.63 11.02
C GLY A 113 -11.09 0.09 10.05
N GLY A 114 -10.40 -0.61 9.14
CA GLY A 114 -9.68 -0.01 8.02
C GLY A 114 -8.47 0.84 8.41
N THR A 115 -8.25 1.96 7.70
CA THR A 115 -7.04 2.80 7.78
C THR A 115 -6.98 3.72 9.00
N THR A 116 -7.90 3.64 9.96
CA THR A 116 -7.97 4.63 11.05
C THR A 116 -6.63 4.79 11.76
N ASP A 117 -5.96 5.90 11.45
CA ASP A 117 -4.70 6.37 12.00
C ASP A 117 -4.92 6.73 13.48
N GLN A 118 -4.92 5.72 14.37
CA GLN A 118 -4.69 5.94 15.80
C GLN A 118 -3.28 5.48 16.18
N TYR A 119 -2.28 5.83 15.37
CA TYR A 119 -0.90 5.65 15.75
C TYR A 119 -0.07 6.89 15.41
N SER A 120 0.33 7.59 16.47
CA SER A 120 1.30 8.69 16.47
C SER A 120 2.62 8.14 16.98
N PRO A 121 3.66 7.95 16.14
CA PRO A 121 4.99 7.63 16.60
C PRO A 121 5.59 8.91 17.18
N THR A 122 5.27 9.19 18.44
CA THR A 122 5.92 10.23 19.24
C THR A 122 6.43 9.59 20.51
N LYS A 123 7.56 8.90 20.41
CA LYS A 123 8.85 9.39 20.94
C LYS A 123 9.98 8.46 20.52
#